data_AF-A0A4U9HPY6-F1
#
_entry.id   AF-A0A4U9HPY6-F1
#
_cell.length_a   1.000
_cell.length_b   1.000
_cell.length_c   1.000
_cell.angle_alpha   90.00
_cell.angle_beta   90.00
_cell.angle_gamma   90.00
#
_symmetry.space_group_name_H-M   'P 1'
#
loop_
_entity.id
_entity.type
_entity.pdbx_description
1 polymer ?
#
loop_
_entity_poly.entity_id
_entity_poly.type
_entity_poly.pdbx_seq_one_letter_code
_entity_poly.pdbx_strand_id
1 'polypeptide(L)' 'MKHALAPLLLALLLAGCATEKGVVDKGAYELDTRRQAQAAYPRIKVLVIHYTADDFDSSLATPDR' A
#
# COMPACT_ATOMS: atom_id res chain seq x y z
N MET A 1 15.03 -19.02 39.55
CA MET A 1 13.78 -18.73 38.80
C MET A 1 13.44 -17.23 38.75
N LYS A 2 13.57 -16.48 39.85
CA LYS A 2 13.26 -15.03 39.93
C LYS A 2 14.19 -14.10 39.12
N HIS A 3 15.45 -14.49 38.88
CA HIS A 3 16.42 -13.68 38.14
C HIS A 3 16.21 -13.66 36.61
N ALA A 4 15.39 -14.56 36.07
CA ALA A 4 15.09 -14.60 34.63
C ALA A 4 13.90 -13.69 34.24
N LEU A 5 13.15 -13.19 35.22
CA LEU A 5 11.94 -12.38 35.00
C LEU A 5 12.27 -10.95 34.54
N ALA A 6 13.33 -10.36 35.09
CA ALA A 6 13.80 -9.04 34.73
C ALA A 6 14.28 -8.93 33.26
N PRO A 7 15.17 -9.83 32.75
CA PRO A 7 15.56 -9.77 31.34
C PRO A 7 14.40 -10.11 30.40
N LEU A 8 13.47 -10.97 30.80
CA LEU A 8 12.27 -11.30 30.01
C LEU A 8 11.34 -10.08 29.86
N LEU A 9 11.07 -9.37 30.96
CA LEU A 9 10.30 -8.12 30.95
C LEU A 9 10.98 -7.05 30.10
N LEU A 10 12.31 -6.92 30.20
CA LEU A 10 13.07 -5.97 29.40
C LEU A 10 13.01 -6.32 27.91
N ALA A 11 13.13 -7.60 27.54
CA ALA A 11 12.99 -8.06 26.16
C ALA A 11 11.59 -7.78 25.58
N LEU A 12 10.53 -7.98 26.39
CA LEU A 12 9.15 -7.64 26.01
C LEU A 12 8.95 -6.14 25.79
N LEU A 13 9.56 -5.29 26.62
CA LEU A 13 9.55 -3.83 26.45
C LEU A 13 10.26 -3.40 25.17
N LEU A 14 11.42 -3.97 24.86
CA LEU A 14 12.19 -3.63 23.65
C LEU A 14 11.50 -4.08 22.35
N ALA A 15 10.81 -5.23 22.37
CA ALA A 15 10.03 -5.70 21.22
C ALA A 15 8.91 -4.73 20.82
N GLY A 16 8.38 -3.95 21.77
CA GLY A 16 7.41 -2.89 21.51
C GLY A 16 7.99 -1.64 20.84
N CYS A 17 9.30 -1.39 20.95
CA CYS A 17 9.97 -0.24 20.35
C CYS A 17 10.42 -0.48 18.90
N ALA A 18 10.67 -1.73 18.51
CA ALA A 18 11.28 -2.06 17.21
C ALA A 18 10.30 -2.04 16.01
N THR A 19 9.00 -1.80 16.23
CA THR A 19 7.99 -1.84 15.18
C THR A 19 7.66 -0.44 14.66
N GLU A 20 8.56 0.05 13.81
CA GLU A 20 8.46 1.31 13.07
C GLU A 20 7.53 1.14 11.85
N LYS A 21 6.21 1.01 12.06
CA LYS A 21 5.23 0.85 10.95
C LYS A 21 5.24 2.08 10.02
N GLY A 22 5.06 1.85 8.71
CA GLY A 22 4.86 2.92 7.73
C GLY A 22 6.09 3.36 6.95
N VAL A 23 7.27 2.76 7.17
CA VAL A 23 8.43 2.91 6.27
C VAL A 23 8.48 1.71 5.34
N VAL A 24 8.52 1.96 4.02
CA VAL A 24 8.52 0.93 2.98
C VAL A 24 9.87 0.95 2.27
N ASP A 25 10.57 -0.17 2.31
CA ASP A 25 11.82 -0.36 1.58
C ASP A 25 11.55 -0.46 0.06
N LYS A 26 12.27 0.35 -0.73
CA LYS A 26 12.24 0.35 -2.21
C LYS A 26 13.59 -0.06 -2.81
N GLY A 27 14.50 -0.59 -2.01
CA GLY A 27 15.85 -1.03 -2.39
C GLY A 27 16.85 0.13 -2.50
N ALA A 28 16.57 1.09 -3.39
CA ALA A 28 17.44 2.25 -3.59
C ALA A 28 17.15 3.40 -2.60
N TYR A 29 15.99 3.38 -1.94
CA TYR A 29 15.54 4.38 -0.99
C TYR A 29 14.47 3.80 -0.06
N GLU A 30 14.20 4.49 1.04
CA GLU A 30 13.10 4.19 1.94
C GLU A 30 11.97 5.22 1.77
N LEU A 31 10.72 4.75 1.77
CA LEU A 31 9.54 5.60 1.65
C LEU A 31 8.80 5.67 2.99
N ASP A 32 8.84 6.84 3.63
CA ASP A 32 8.02 7.13 4.82
C ASP A 32 6.59 7.52 4.39
N THR A 33 5.61 6.74 4.83
CA THR A 33 4.17 6.93 4.57
C THR A 33 3.38 7.38 5.81
N ARG A 34 4.04 7.69 6.92
CA ARG A 34 3.41 8.05 8.21
C ARG A 34 2.68 9.38 8.18
N ARG A 35 3.00 10.25 7.22
CA ARG A 35 2.44 11.60 7.11
C ARG A 35 1.72 11.74 5.78
N GLN A 36 0.43 11.45 5.80
CA GLN A 36 -0.43 11.66 4.63
C GLN A 36 -0.85 13.13 4.54
N ALA A 37 -0.80 13.68 3.34
CA ALA A 37 -1.41 14.97 3.06
C ALA A 37 -2.94 14.84 3.16
N GLN A 38 -3.60 15.88 3.68
CA GLN A 38 -5.06 15.93 3.77
C GLN A 38 -5.71 15.91 2.37
N ALA A 39 -5.03 16.48 1.37
CA ALA A 39 -5.54 16.68 0.02
C ALA A 39 -5.13 15.55 -0.95
N ALA A 40 -5.57 14.32 -0.69
CA ALA A 40 -5.38 13.19 -1.61
C ALA A 40 -6.68 12.91 -2.40
N TYR A 41 -6.74 13.40 -3.64
CA TYR A 41 -7.94 13.30 -4.48
C TYR A 41 -7.86 12.17 -5.52
N PRO A 42 -9.00 11.55 -5.90
CA PRO A 42 -9.06 10.59 -6.99
C PRO A 42 -8.54 11.17 -8.32
N ARG A 43 -7.85 10.33 -9.10
CA ARG A 43 -7.41 10.71 -10.45
C ARG A 43 -8.56 10.70 -11.46
N ILE A 44 -9.51 9.78 -11.29
CA ILE A 44 -10.70 9.66 -12.14
C ILE A 44 -11.71 10.71 -11.69
N LYS A 45 -12.11 11.59 -12.61
CA LYS A 45 -13.05 12.68 -12.34
C LYS A 45 -14.40 12.51 -13.01
N VAL A 46 -14.45 11.69 -14.06
CA VAL A 46 -15.63 11.55 -14.93
C VAL A 46 -15.74 10.09 -15.37
N LEU A 47 -16.98 9.61 -15.43
CA LEU A 47 -17.35 8.34 -16.05
C LEU A 47 -18.19 8.65 -17.29
N VAL A 48 -17.78 8.11 -18.45
CA VAL A 48 -18.50 8.28 -19.72
C VAL A 48 -18.96 6.92 -20.20
N ILE A 49 -20.25 6.80 -20.51
CA ILE A 49 -20.87 5.58 -21.01
C ILE A 49 -21.05 5.71 -22.52
N HIS A 50 -20.54 4.74 -23.27
CA HIS A 50 -20.66 4.66 -24.73
C HIS A 50 -21.39 3.38 -25.11
N TYR A 51 -22.07 3.39 -26.27
CA TYR A 51 -22.49 2.18 -26.95
C TYR A 51 -21.45 1.79 -28.00
N THR A 52 -21.33 0.51 -28.33
CA THR A 52 -20.25 -0.03 -29.17
C THR A 52 -20.44 0.26 -30.66
N ALA A 53 -21.69 0.43 -31.10
CA ALA A 53 -22.08 0.55 -32.50
C ALA A 53 -21.71 -0.68 -33.37
N ASP A 54 -21.38 -1.80 -32.72
CA ASP A 54 -20.98 -3.05 -33.35
C ASP A 54 -21.29 -4.26 -32.44
N ASP A 55 -21.11 -5.47 -32.96
CA ASP A 55 -21.24 -6.71 -32.18
C ASP A 55 -20.11 -6.89 -31.13
N PHE A 56 -20.27 -7.87 -30.24
CA PHE A 56 -19.35 -8.06 -29.11
C PHE A 56 -17.92 -8.40 -29.54
N ASP A 57 -17.75 -9.32 -30.49
CA ASP A 57 -16.43 -9.80 -30.89
C ASP A 57 -15.65 -8.69 -31.61
N SER A 58 -16.33 -7.95 -32.49
CA SER A 58 -15.79 -6.78 -33.20
C SER A 58 -15.42 -5.65 -32.24
N SER A 59 -16.24 -5.43 -31.20
CA SER A 59 -15.99 -4.38 -30.19
C SER A 59 -14.84 -4.69 -29.22
N LEU A 60 -14.58 -5.98 -28.96
CA LEU A 60 -13.56 -6.42 -28.00
C LEU A 60 -12.18 -6.62 -28.65
N ALA A 61 -12.14 -6.89 -29.94
CA ALA A 61 -10.91 -7.22 -30.65
C ALA A 61 -9.82 -6.15 -30.47
N THR A 62 -8.61 -6.58 -30.10
CA THR A 62 -7.44 -5.70 -30.15
C THR A 62 -6.91 -5.68 -31.59
N PRO A 63 -6.74 -4.52 -32.23
CA PRO A 63 -6.20 -4.47 -33.58
C PRO A 63 -4.82 -5.15 -33.62
N ASP A 64 -4.64 -6.07 -34.57
CA ASP A 64 -3.35 -6.74 -34.78
C ASP A 64 -2.30 -5.70 -35.23
N ARG A 65 -1.11 -5.74 -34.63
CA ARG A 65 -0.11 -4.66 -34.71
C ARG A 65 0.85 -4.81 -35.87
#